data_AF-A0A5J4YG04-F1
#
_entry.id   AF-A0A5J4YG04-F1
#
_cell.length_a   1.000
_cell.length_b   1.000
_cell.length_c   1.000
_cell.angle_alpha   90.00
_cell.angle_beta   90.00
_cell.angle_gamma   90.00
#
_symmetry.space_group_name_H-M   'P 1'
#
loop_
_entity.id
_entity.type
_entity.pdbx_description
1 polymer ?
#
loop_
_entity_poly.entity_id
_entity_poly.type
_entity_poly.pdbx_seq_one_letter_code
_entity_poly.pdbx_strand_id
1 'polypeptide(L)'
;MLIRDLGIGGQAHKKIDVAVIQGGFEIISKPWVGEVSFHSVWTFHQAAGNGTDAPREVFISIFMDEDMIMAEPLNHNQRLDHNWWLFGMMPRKVCDLPLSPVVWSRDMGM
;
A
#
# COMPACT_ATOMS: atom_id res chain seq x y z
N MET A 1 3.69 -9.67 -15.11
CA MET A 1 4.33 -10.01 -13.81
C MET A 1 5.75 -9.41 -13.80
N LEU A 2 5.89 -8.09 -13.63
CA LEU A 2 7.19 -7.40 -13.81
C LEU A 2 7.63 -6.54 -12.60
N ILE A 3 6.76 -6.37 -11.60
CA ILE A 3 6.96 -5.37 -10.54
C ILE A 3 6.91 -5.91 -9.10
N ARG A 4 6.45 -7.16 -8.89
CA ARG A 4 6.24 -7.71 -7.53
C ARG A 4 7.53 -7.92 -6.73
N ASP A 5 8.65 -8.10 -7.43
CA ASP A 5 9.97 -8.32 -6.83
C ASP A 5 10.81 -7.04 -6.77
N LEU A 6 10.26 -5.91 -7.24
CA LEU A 6 10.94 -4.62 -7.16
C LEU A 6 10.66 -4.02 -5.78
N GLY A 7 11.72 -3.81 -4.99
CA GLY A 7 11.62 -3.04 -3.76
C GLY A 7 11.29 -1.57 -4.02
N ILE A 8 10.86 -0.84 -2.99
CA ILE A 8 10.60 0.60 -3.08
C ILE A 8 11.93 1.33 -3.23
N GLY A 9 12.06 2.20 -4.25
CA GLY A 9 13.25 3.02 -4.44
C GLY A 9 13.56 3.40 -5.89
N GLY A 10 14.64 4.16 -6.08
CA GLY A 10 14.94 4.82 -7.36
C GLY A 10 15.12 3.88 -8.56
N GLN A 11 15.72 2.70 -8.39
CA GLN A 11 15.87 1.75 -9.51
C GLN A 11 14.53 1.10 -9.91
N ALA A 12 13.63 0.88 -8.96
CA ALA A 12 12.28 0.38 -9.24
C ALA A 12 11.43 1.45 -9.93
N HIS A 13 11.50 2.70 -9.47
CA HIS A 13 10.80 3.83 -10.11
C HIS A 13 11.14 3.93 -11.60
N LYS A 14 12.42 3.93 -11.97
CA LYS A 14 12.81 4.01 -13.40
C LYS A 14 12.17 2.93 -14.27
N LYS A 15 12.04 1.70 -13.74
CA LYS A 15 11.41 0.59 -14.48
C LYS A 15 9.90 0.75 -14.57
N ILE A 16 9.27 1.19 -13.47
CA ILE A 16 7.83 1.43 -13.42
C ILE A 16 7.45 2.59 -14.34
N ASP A 17 8.21 3.69 -14.33
CA ASP A 17 7.97 4.86 -15.20
C ASP A 17 7.98 4.48 -16.68
N VAL A 18 8.98 3.69 -17.11
CA VAL A 18 9.05 3.18 -18.48
C VAL A 18 7.81 2.35 -18.81
N ALA A 19 7.37 1.46 -17.91
CA ALA A 19 6.20 0.63 -18.13
C ALA A 19 4.90 1.45 -18.20
N VAL A 20 4.75 2.46 -17.35
CA VAL A 20 3.59 3.38 -17.35
C VAL A 20 3.53 4.18 -18.64
N ILE A 21 4.67 4.73 -19.09
CA ILE A 21 4.77 5.49 -20.35
C ILE A 21 4.48 4.59 -21.55
N GLN A 22 5.07 3.39 -21.61
CA GLN A 22 4.84 2.44 -22.71
C GLN A 22 3.39 1.94 -22.76
N GLY A 23 2.73 1.85 -21.61
CA GLY A 23 1.32 1.50 -21.52
C GLY A 23 0.36 2.59 -22.00
N GLY A 24 0.85 3.81 -22.28
CA GLY A 24 0.02 4.93 -22.72
C GLY A 24 -0.95 5.44 -21.65
N PHE A 25 -0.65 5.21 -20.37
CA PHE A 25 -1.51 5.65 -19.28
C PHE A 25 -1.41 7.17 -19.07
N GLU A 26 -2.54 7.80 -18.74
CA GLU A 26 -2.55 9.20 -18.31
C GLU A 26 -1.83 9.34 -16.97
N ILE A 27 -0.89 10.27 -16.88
CA ILE A 27 -0.18 10.60 -15.64
C ILE A 27 -0.75 11.89 -15.08
N ILE A 28 -1.45 11.78 -13.95
CA ILE A 28 -2.00 12.92 -13.23
C ILE A 28 -1.03 13.31 -12.12
N SER A 29 -0.32 14.43 -12.31
CA SER A 29 0.61 15.00 -11.33
C SER A 29 0.16 16.40 -10.93
N LYS A 30 -0.83 16.47 -10.04
CA LYS A 30 -1.40 17.71 -9.50
C LYS A 30 -1.63 17.55 -8.00
N PRO A 31 -1.57 18.62 -7.20
CA PRO A 31 -1.96 18.55 -5.79
C PRO A 31 -3.37 17.98 -5.67
N TRP A 32 -3.54 17.02 -4.76
CA TRP A 32 -4.89 16.63 -4.34
C TRP A 32 -5.45 17.78 -3.50
N VAL A 33 -6.58 18.34 -3.92
CA VAL A 33 -7.18 19.52 -3.28
C VAL A 33 -8.13 19.12 -2.13
N GLY A 34 -8.31 17.82 -1.88
CA GLY A 34 -9.07 17.30 -0.74
C GLY A 34 -8.18 17.02 0.47
N GLU A 35 -8.80 16.91 1.65
CA GLU A 35 -8.11 16.56 2.90
C GLU A 35 -7.66 15.09 2.93
N VAL A 36 -8.37 14.22 2.20
CA VAL A 36 -8.12 12.76 2.16
C VAL A 36 -8.21 12.26 0.73
N SER A 37 -7.34 11.32 0.37
CA SER A 37 -7.39 10.57 -0.89
C SER A 37 -7.43 9.06 -0.62
N PHE A 38 -8.09 8.32 -1.51
CA PHE A 38 -8.13 6.86 -1.49
C PHE A 38 -7.55 6.34 -2.80
N HIS A 39 -6.77 5.27 -2.72
CA HIS A 39 -6.26 4.57 -3.89
C HIS A 39 -6.36 3.06 -3.68
N SER A 40 -6.57 2.31 -4.76
CA SER A 40 -6.50 0.86 -4.74
C SER A 40 -5.05 0.41 -4.58
N VAL A 41 -4.83 -0.75 -3.97
CA VAL A 41 -3.50 -1.38 -3.85
C VAL A 41 -2.85 -1.65 -5.22
N TRP A 42 -3.63 -1.66 -6.31
CA TRP A 42 -3.14 -1.84 -7.68
C TRP A 42 -2.89 -0.53 -8.44
N THR A 43 -3.23 0.62 -7.85
CA THR A 43 -3.01 1.91 -8.49
C THR A 43 -1.53 2.28 -8.41
N PHE A 44 -0.88 2.46 -9.56
CA PHE A 44 0.44 3.08 -9.62
C PHE A 44 0.35 4.52 -9.11
N HIS A 45 1.14 4.84 -8.10
CA HIS A 45 1.19 6.18 -7.53
C HIS A 45 2.61 6.49 -7.05
N GLN A 46 2.93 7.78 -7.00
CA GLN A 46 4.16 8.28 -6.43
C GLN A 46 3.89 9.60 -5.71
N ALA A 47 4.79 9.98 -4.82
CA ALA A 47 4.77 11.29 -4.21
C ALA A 47 5.91 12.14 -4.79
N ALA A 48 5.57 13.32 -5.33
CA ALA A 48 6.57 14.27 -5.78
C ALA A 48 7.46 14.75 -4.62
N GLY A 49 8.68 15.18 -4.96
CA GLY A 49 9.62 15.77 -4.00
C GLY A 49 9.04 17.00 -3.32
N ASN A 50 9.40 17.21 -2.06
CA ASN A 50 9.02 18.41 -1.33
C ASN A 50 9.93 19.58 -1.73
N GLY A 51 9.36 20.57 -2.42
CA GLY A 51 10.07 21.78 -2.88
C GLY A 51 10.02 22.95 -1.88
N THR A 52 9.57 22.71 -0.65
CA THR A 52 9.43 23.74 0.39
C THR A 52 10.30 23.43 1.59
N ASP A 53 10.57 24.44 2.42
CA ASP A 53 11.32 24.29 3.67
C ASP A 53 10.47 23.74 4.83
N ALA A 54 9.15 23.59 4.61
CA ALA A 54 8.23 23.01 5.60
C ALA A 54 8.05 21.50 5.34
N PRO A 55 7.97 20.65 6.38
CA PRO A 55 7.70 19.23 6.20
C PRO A 55 6.29 18.99 5.63
N ARG A 56 6.16 17.99 4.75
CA ARG A 56 4.86 17.47 4.30
C ARG A 56 4.37 16.41 5.27
N GLU A 57 3.41 16.76 6.11
CA GLU A 57 2.79 15.84 7.07
C GLU A 57 1.68 15.03 6.41
N VAL A 58 1.70 13.71 6.64
CA VAL A 58 0.67 12.79 6.11
C VAL A 58 0.36 11.73 7.15
N PHE A 59 -0.88 11.25 7.16
CA PHE A 59 -1.28 10.04 7.87
C PHE A 59 -1.79 9.01 6.85
N ILE A 60 -1.37 7.76 7.00
CA ILE A 60 -1.74 6.66 6.09
C ILE A 60 -2.54 5.64 6.88
N SER A 61 -3.70 5.26 6.36
CA SER A 61 -4.49 4.14 6.84
C SER A 61 -4.66 3.13 5.72
N ILE A 62 -4.37 1.86 6.01
CA ILE A 62 -4.51 0.75 5.07
C ILE A 62 -5.71 -0.07 5.52
N PHE A 63 -6.70 -0.20 4.64
CA PHE A 63 -7.85 -1.06 4.84
C PHE A 63 -7.63 -2.38 4.12
N MET A 64 -7.96 -3.47 4.79
CA MET A 64 -7.97 -4.82 4.23
C MET A 64 -9.33 -5.45 4.49
N ASP A 65 -9.63 -6.52 3.76
CA ASP A 65 -10.83 -7.32 3.96
C ASP A 65 -10.84 -7.94 5.38
N GLU A 66 -12.01 -8.06 6.01
CA GLU A 66 -12.12 -8.60 7.37
C GLU A 66 -11.69 -10.07 7.46
N ASP A 67 -11.85 -10.81 6.35
CA ASP A 67 -11.43 -12.21 6.23
C ASP A 67 -10.04 -12.35 5.57
N MET A 68 -9.24 -11.27 5.52
CA MET A 68 -7.92 -11.28 4.88
C MET A 68 -7.02 -12.34 5.53
N ILE A 69 -6.52 -13.28 4.71
CA ILE A 69 -5.59 -14.32 5.14
C ILE A 69 -4.15 -13.82 5.02
N MET A 70 -3.41 -13.92 6.12
CA MET A 70 -1.99 -13.56 6.15
C MET A 70 -1.19 -14.42 5.17
N ALA A 71 -0.51 -13.80 4.22
CA ALA A 71 0.39 -14.49 3.29
C ALA A 71 1.76 -14.78 3.94
N GLU A 72 2.46 -15.78 3.42
CA GLU A 72 3.88 -16.00 3.75
C GLU A 72 4.75 -14.84 3.23
N PRO A 73 5.61 -14.22 4.06
CA PRO A 73 6.49 -13.15 3.62
C PRO A 73 7.48 -13.61 2.53
N LEU A 74 7.43 -12.98 1.35
CA LEU A 74 8.25 -13.32 0.19
C LEU A 74 9.62 -12.63 0.20
N ASN A 75 9.76 -11.50 0.89
CA ASN A 75 10.99 -10.71 0.90
C ASN A 75 11.29 -10.10 2.29
N HIS A 76 12.46 -9.47 2.42
CA HIS A 76 12.91 -8.89 3.68
C HIS A 76 11.97 -7.80 4.20
N ASN A 77 11.45 -6.96 3.33
CA ASN A 77 10.55 -5.87 3.72
C ASN A 77 9.23 -6.41 4.25
N GLN A 78 8.65 -7.43 3.60
CA GLN A 78 7.42 -8.09 4.08
C GLN A 78 7.64 -8.79 5.44
N ARG A 79 8.85 -9.30 5.72
CA ARG A 79 9.19 -9.82 7.05
C ARG A 79 9.28 -8.73 8.10
N LEU A 80 9.79 -7.55 7.75
CA LEU A 80 9.79 -6.39 8.66
C LEU A 80 8.36 -5.93 8.93
N ASP A 81 7.53 -5.81 7.90
CA ASP A 81 6.12 -5.43 8.04
C ASP A 81 5.37 -6.42 8.92
N HIS A 82 5.60 -7.73 8.74
CA HIS A 82 5.04 -8.76 9.60
C HIS A 82 5.46 -8.57 11.06
N ASN A 83 6.76 -8.38 11.32
CA ASN A 83 7.28 -8.23 12.68
C ASN A 83 6.78 -6.95 13.38
N TRP A 84 6.50 -5.88 12.64
CA TRP A 84 6.17 -4.57 13.21
C TRP A 84 4.66 -4.36 13.31
N TRP A 85 3.92 -4.72 12.26
CA TRP A 85 2.50 -4.41 12.13
C TRP A 85 1.60 -5.60 12.39
N LEU A 86 2.10 -6.82 12.17
CA LEU A 86 1.35 -8.07 12.32
C LEU A 86 2.00 -9.01 13.34
N PHE A 87 2.63 -8.44 14.37
CA PHE A 87 3.43 -9.19 15.33
C PHE A 87 2.63 -10.33 15.96
N GLY A 88 3.21 -11.54 15.94
CA GLY A 88 2.58 -12.75 16.47
C GLY A 88 1.57 -13.42 15.53
N MET A 89 1.27 -12.85 14.35
CA MET A 89 0.43 -13.53 13.37
C MET A 89 1.12 -14.70 12.71
N MET A 90 0.38 -15.79 12.59
CA MET A 90 0.82 -16.94 11.82
C MET A 90 0.33 -16.81 10.38
N PRO A 91 1.20 -17.05 9.38
CA PRO A 91 0.76 -17.18 8.01
C PRO A 91 -0.39 -18.17 7.86
N ARG A 92 -1.23 -17.94 6.86
CA ARG A 92 -2.41 -18.76 6.52
C ARG A 92 -3.53 -18.72 7.57
N LYS A 93 -3.51 -17.73 8.46
CA LYS A 93 -4.61 -17.40 9.38
C LYS A 93 -5.26 -16.08 8.98
N VAL A 94 -6.51 -15.89 9.39
CA VAL A 94 -7.18 -14.58 9.28
C VAL A 94 -6.41 -13.55 10.10
N CYS A 95 -6.19 -12.38 9.52
CA CYS A 95 -5.53 -11.25 10.16
C CYS A 95 -6.45 -10.59 11.21
N ASP A 96 -6.61 -11.24 12.36
CA ASP A 96 -7.39 -10.75 13.49
C ASP A 96 -6.45 -10.34 14.64
N LEU A 97 -6.17 -9.04 14.73
CA LEU A 97 -5.24 -8.46 15.71
C LEU A 97 -5.85 -7.22 16.37
N PRO A 98 -5.48 -6.91 17.63
CA PRO A 98 -5.91 -5.68 18.29
C PRO A 98 -5.55 -4.39 17.52
N LEU A 99 -4.48 -4.41 16.73
CA LEU A 99 -4.03 -3.26 15.92
C LEU A 99 -4.85 -3.09 14.62
N SER A 100 -5.61 -4.10 14.22
CA SER A 100 -6.38 -4.16 12.97
C SER A 100 -7.86 -4.41 13.25
N PRO A 101 -8.57 -3.51 13.97
CA PRO A 101 -9.96 -3.72 14.32
C PRO A 101 -10.86 -3.71 13.08
N VAL A 102 -11.95 -4.48 13.13
CA VAL A 102 -13.03 -4.37 12.14
C VAL A 102 -13.69 -3.00 12.28
N VAL A 103 -13.52 -2.15 11.27
CA VAL A 103 -14.10 -0.80 11.22
C VAL A 103 -15.52 -0.80 10.67
N TRP A 104 -15.85 -1.79 9.84
CA TRP A 104 -17.17 -1.99 9.25
C TRP A 104 -17.29 -3.43 8.78
N SER A 105 -18.45 -4.04 9.00
CA SER A 105 -18.83 -5.34 8.43
C SER A 105 -20.25 -5.22 7.90
N ARG A 106 -20.52 -5.92 6.79
CA ARG A 106 -21.87 -6.00 6.25
C ARG A 106 -22.55 -7.20 6.87
N ASP A 107 -23.64 -6.98 7.61
CA ASP A 107 -24.54 -8.08 7.93
C ASP A 107 -25.18 -8.56 6.62
N MET A 108 -24.74 -9.73 6.17
CA MET A 108 -25.24 -10.37 4.95
C MET A 108 -26.53 -11.14 5.20
N GLY A 109 -27.04 -11.19 6.44
CA GLY A 109 -28.29 -11.84 6.81
C GLY A 109 -28.34 -13.30 6.38
N MET A 110 -27.90 -14.21 7.26
CA MET A 110 -28.26 -15.62 7.13
C MET A 110 -29.71 -15.83 7.58
#